data_AF-A0A2M9NQ46-F1
#
_entry.id   AF-A0A2M9NQ46-F1
#
_cell.length_a   1.000
_cell.length_b   1.000
_cell.length_c   1.000
_cell.angle_alpha   90.00
_cell.angle_beta   90.00
_cell.angle_gamma   90.00
#
_symmetry.space_group_name_H-M   'P 1'
#
loop_
_entity.id
_entity.type
_entity.pdbx_description
1 polymer ?
#
loop_
_entity_poly.entity_id
_entity_poly.type
_entity_poly.pdbx_seq_one_letter_code
_entity_poly.pdbx_strand_id
1 'polypeptide(L)'
;MDNQFKETFGSWTQAIGTVISAVGGTPSKVFDEDFRKNLDLIGNELQATGNAILADAEETWSLDKFGNQIQAIGNSTVILGLVIDFDEVTKQELIIKGNLIQALGGGTAVAGAYENPDEPEQALNVTGNILQAIGNSMQAIGGISELRNSILEKDQENDEGEKQENDEGKQEENEEGKQKYQYPDLDEKQTDAELIQTMGGWIQAVGSVLNLIGQLRSNNESQSDQDSSNESHSDQQQV
;
A
#
# COMPACT_ATOMS: atom_id res chain seq x y z
N MET A 1 0.30 -27.04 -5.48
CA MET A 1 1.59 -26.34 -5.59
C MET A 1 2.33 -26.57 -4.29
N ASP A 2 3.65 -26.67 -4.35
CA ASP A 2 4.49 -26.71 -3.16
C ASP A 2 4.43 -25.38 -2.38
N ASN A 3 4.52 -25.43 -1.05
CA ASN A 3 4.36 -24.24 -0.20
C ASN A 3 5.54 -23.28 -0.33
N GLN A 4 6.78 -23.77 -0.45
CA GLN A 4 7.97 -22.92 -0.66
C GLN A 4 7.87 -22.16 -1.98
N PHE A 5 7.31 -22.81 -3.02
CA PHE A 5 7.01 -22.13 -4.28
C PHE A 5 5.97 -21.02 -4.10
N LYS A 6 4.86 -21.30 -3.39
CA LYS A 6 3.83 -20.28 -3.13
C LYS A 6 4.39 -19.10 -2.33
N GLU A 7 5.19 -19.36 -1.30
CA GLU A 7 5.84 -18.31 -0.50
C GLU A 7 6.70 -17.41 -1.39
N THR A 8 7.62 -18.02 -2.14
CA THR A 8 8.50 -17.28 -3.06
C THR A 8 7.70 -16.47 -4.08
N PHE A 9 6.71 -17.09 -4.73
CA PHE A 9 5.90 -16.44 -5.75
C PHE A 9 5.02 -15.32 -5.17
N GLY A 10 4.44 -15.54 -3.99
CA GLY A 10 3.65 -14.55 -3.25
C GLY A 10 4.48 -13.33 -2.88
N SER A 11 5.66 -13.53 -2.29
CA SER A 11 6.58 -12.43 -1.93
C SER A 11 7.05 -11.63 -3.15
N TRP A 12 7.35 -12.29 -4.27
CA TRP A 12 7.69 -11.60 -5.52
C TRP A 12 6.54 -10.75 -6.03
N THR A 13 5.34 -11.33 -6.07
CA THR A 13 4.14 -10.65 -6.56
C THR A 13 3.84 -9.41 -5.72
N GLN A 14 3.90 -9.54 -4.38
CA GLN A 14 3.72 -8.42 -3.46
C GLN A 14 4.79 -7.33 -3.65
N ALA A 15 6.07 -7.72 -3.70
CA ALA A 15 7.17 -6.76 -3.83
C ALA A 15 7.07 -5.95 -5.14
N ILE A 16 6.81 -6.62 -6.26
CA ILE A 16 6.58 -5.95 -7.55
C ILE A 16 5.39 -5.00 -7.45
N GLY A 17 4.28 -5.44 -6.84
CA GLY A 17 3.10 -4.62 -6.65
C GLY A 17 3.38 -3.33 -5.86
N THR A 18 4.11 -3.43 -4.74
CA THR A 18 4.47 -2.24 -3.94
C THR A 18 5.36 -1.25 -4.71
N VAL A 19 6.31 -1.74 -5.52
CA VAL A 19 7.18 -0.87 -6.33
C VAL A 19 6.37 -0.16 -7.42
N ILE A 20 5.47 -0.87 -8.10
CA ILE A 20 4.59 -0.28 -9.12
C ILE A 20 3.67 0.78 -8.49
N SER A 21 3.06 0.49 -7.34
CA SER A 21 2.22 1.45 -6.61
C SER A 21 3.03 2.68 -6.15
N ALA A 22 4.24 2.50 -5.62
CA ALA A 22 5.11 3.62 -5.25
C ALA A 22 5.49 4.51 -6.45
N VAL A 23 5.72 3.91 -7.62
CA VAL A 23 5.95 4.65 -8.87
C VAL A 23 4.69 5.42 -9.29
N GLY A 24 3.50 4.80 -9.22
CA GLY A 24 2.22 5.47 -9.50
C GLY A 24 1.95 6.64 -8.55
N GLY A 25 2.21 6.45 -7.26
CA GLY A 25 2.03 7.47 -6.22
C GLY A 25 3.01 8.65 -6.32
N THR A 26 4.13 8.51 -7.03
CA THR A 26 5.14 9.58 -7.16
C THR A 26 4.72 10.65 -8.18
N PRO A 27 4.63 11.93 -7.80
CA PRO A 27 4.34 13.02 -8.74
C PRO A 27 5.33 13.07 -9.91
N SER A 28 4.81 13.19 -11.13
CA SER A 28 5.59 13.12 -12.36
C SER A 28 5.14 14.18 -13.36
N LYS A 29 6.11 14.77 -14.06
CA LYS A 29 5.87 15.63 -15.23
C LYS A 29 5.81 14.84 -16.55
N VAL A 30 6.15 13.55 -16.50
CA VAL A 30 6.23 12.67 -17.67
C VAL A 30 5.01 11.76 -17.77
N PHE A 31 4.51 11.28 -16.63
CA PHE A 31 3.34 10.43 -16.55
C PHE A 31 2.14 11.26 -16.12
N ASP A 32 1.07 11.20 -16.91
CA ASP A 32 -0.20 11.82 -16.55
C ASP A 32 -0.86 11.12 -15.35
N GLU A 33 -1.90 11.76 -14.82
CA GLU A 33 -2.62 11.30 -13.64
C GLU A 33 -3.31 9.95 -13.87
N ASP A 34 -3.92 9.73 -15.04
CA ASP A 34 -4.62 8.49 -15.36
C ASP A 34 -3.66 7.30 -15.43
N PHE A 35 -2.51 7.47 -16.08
CA PHE A 35 -1.47 6.45 -16.14
C PHE A 35 -0.95 6.12 -14.73
N ARG A 36 -0.72 7.14 -13.90
CA ARG A 36 -0.29 6.96 -12.51
C ARG A 36 -1.32 6.23 -11.66
N LYS A 37 -2.61 6.60 -11.76
CA LYS A 37 -3.71 5.89 -11.09
C LYS A 37 -3.81 4.43 -11.53
N ASN A 38 -3.60 4.15 -12.82
CA ASN A 38 -3.56 2.78 -13.33
C ASN A 38 -2.38 1.98 -12.78
N LEU A 39 -1.19 2.59 -12.66
CA LEU A 39 -0.06 1.94 -11.99
C LEU A 39 -0.40 1.65 -10.52
N ASP A 40 -0.98 2.60 -9.81
CA ASP A 40 -1.36 2.40 -8.42
C ASP A 40 -2.38 1.27 -8.24
N LEU A 41 -3.39 1.21 -9.12
CA LEU A 41 -4.36 0.12 -9.17
C LEU A 41 -3.70 -1.25 -9.39
N ILE A 42 -2.86 -1.38 -10.43
CA ILE A 42 -2.14 -2.62 -10.74
C ILE A 42 -1.23 -3.01 -9.55
N GLY A 43 -0.56 -2.04 -8.95
CA GLY A 43 0.29 -2.25 -7.80
C GLY A 43 -0.47 -2.81 -6.60
N ASN A 44 -1.62 -2.23 -6.25
CA ASN A 44 -2.47 -2.71 -5.16
C ASN A 44 -3.10 -4.09 -5.46
N GLU A 45 -3.46 -4.38 -6.71
CA GLU A 45 -3.97 -5.69 -7.13
C GLU A 45 -2.92 -6.81 -6.96
N LEU A 46 -1.69 -6.54 -7.39
CA LEU A 46 -0.57 -7.46 -7.21
C LEU A 46 -0.25 -7.67 -5.73
N GLN A 47 -0.32 -6.61 -4.90
CA GLN A 47 -0.14 -6.73 -3.46
C GLN A 47 -1.24 -7.55 -2.78
N ALA A 48 -2.51 -7.32 -3.13
CA ALA A 48 -3.64 -8.10 -2.61
C ALA A 48 -3.45 -9.59 -2.94
N THR A 49 -3.07 -9.89 -4.18
CA THR A 49 -2.85 -11.24 -4.67
C THR A 49 -1.64 -11.89 -4.00
N GLY A 50 -0.51 -11.19 -3.93
CA GLY A 50 0.71 -11.68 -3.28
C GLY A 50 0.47 -12.03 -1.81
N ASN A 51 -0.16 -11.14 -1.05
CA ASN A 51 -0.52 -11.38 0.34
C ASN A 51 -1.50 -12.55 0.51
N ALA A 52 -2.48 -12.71 -0.39
CA ALA A 52 -3.39 -13.85 -0.35
C ALA A 52 -2.67 -15.19 -0.62
N ILE A 53 -1.72 -15.20 -1.55
CA ILE A 53 -0.89 -16.38 -1.84
C ILE A 53 0.00 -16.73 -0.65
N LEU A 54 0.63 -15.75 -0.01
CA LEU A 54 1.44 -15.96 1.21
C LEU A 54 0.60 -16.57 2.33
N ALA A 55 -0.59 -16.04 2.58
CA ALA A 55 -1.51 -16.60 3.56
C ALA A 55 -1.98 -18.04 3.24
N ASP A 56 -2.10 -18.38 1.95
CA ASP A 56 -2.44 -19.73 1.48
C ASP A 56 -1.24 -20.70 1.45
N ALA A 57 -0.02 -20.17 1.54
CA ALA A 57 1.19 -20.98 1.61
C ALA A 57 1.42 -21.53 3.03
N GLU A 58 1.05 -20.76 4.05
CA GLU A 58 1.09 -21.22 5.44
C GLU A 58 -0.08 -22.16 5.75
N GLU A 59 0.19 -23.44 6.04
CA GLU A 59 -0.87 -24.44 6.27
C GLU A 59 -1.59 -24.24 7.60
N THR A 60 -0.84 -23.93 8.66
CA THR A 60 -1.36 -23.73 10.01
C THR A 60 -1.69 -22.27 10.31
N TRP A 61 -2.40 -22.05 11.41
CA TRP A 61 -2.62 -20.69 11.90
C TRP A 61 -1.32 -20.08 12.42
N SER A 62 -1.08 -18.82 12.08
CA SER A 62 0.01 -17.99 12.59
C SER A 62 -0.42 -16.51 12.55
N LEU A 63 0.35 -15.66 13.23
CA LEU A 63 0.15 -14.21 13.13
C LEU A 63 0.61 -13.64 11.77
N ASP A 64 1.56 -14.30 11.09
CA ASP A 64 1.99 -13.93 9.74
C ASP A 64 0.89 -14.19 8.71
N LYS A 65 0.30 -15.40 8.72
CA LYS A 65 -0.87 -15.76 7.91
C LYS A 65 -2.02 -14.78 8.11
N PHE A 66 -2.34 -14.46 9.36
CA PHE A 66 -3.41 -13.53 9.67
C PHE A 66 -3.08 -12.09 9.22
N GLY A 67 -1.85 -11.65 9.45
CA GLY A 67 -1.35 -10.36 8.97
C GLY A 67 -1.44 -10.22 7.44
N ASN A 68 -1.04 -11.26 6.71
CA ASN A 68 -1.15 -11.34 5.25
C ASN A 68 -2.62 -11.27 4.78
N GLN A 69 -3.55 -11.96 5.44
CA GLN A 69 -4.98 -11.85 5.14
C GLN A 69 -5.52 -10.44 5.35
N ILE A 70 -5.15 -9.79 6.47
CA ILE A 70 -5.54 -8.41 6.75
C ILE A 70 -4.97 -7.47 5.68
N GLN A 71 -3.71 -7.62 5.28
CA GLN A 71 -3.10 -6.81 4.21
C GLN A 71 -3.80 -7.02 2.86
N ALA A 72 -4.21 -8.24 2.52
CA ALA A 72 -4.98 -8.52 1.30
C ALA A 72 -6.36 -7.81 1.31
N ILE A 73 -7.04 -7.80 2.47
CA ILE A 73 -8.29 -7.07 2.67
C ILE A 73 -8.07 -5.56 2.55
N GLY A 74 -6.99 -5.04 3.14
CA GLY A 74 -6.64 -3.63 3.07
C GLY A 74 -6.39 -3.18 1.62
N ASN A 75 -5.57 -3.91 0.86
CA ASN A 75 -5.37 -3.65 -0.57
C ASN A 75 -6.67 -3.74 -1.38
N SER A 76 -7.52 -4.74 -1.10
CA SER A 76 -8.83 -4.84 -1.75
C SER A 76 -9.71 -3.63 -1.48
N THR A 77 -9.62 -3.06 -0.27
CA THR A 77 -10.34 -1.84 0.10
C THR A 77 -9.80 -0.61 -0.65
N VAL A 78 -8.47 -0.50 -0.85
CA VAL A 78 -7.87 0.54 -1.69
C VAL A 78 -8.37 0.42 -3.15
N ILE A 79 -8.35 -0.80 -3.70
CA ILE A 79 -8.81 -1.08 -5.07
C ILE A 79 -10.27 -0.65 -5.26
N LEU A 80 -11.15 -0.88 -4.28
CA LEU A 80 -12.54 -0.42 -4.34
C LEU A 80 -12.63 1.11 -4.48
N GLY A 81 -11.77 1.87 -3.77
CA GLY A 81 -11.70 3.32 -3.89
C GLY A 81 -11.16 3.81 -5.24
N LEU A 82 -10.30 3.03 -5.89
CA LEU A 82 -9.71 3.36 -7.19
C LEU A 82 -10.60 2.98 -8.39
N VAL A 83 -11.35 1.88 -8.29
CA VAL A 83 -12.10 1.30 -9.43
C VAL A 83 -13.54 1.79 -9.50
N ILE A 84 -14.20 1.92 -8.35
CA ILE A 84 -15.62 2.28 -8.31
C ILE A 84 -15.75 3.80 -8.39
N ASP A 85 -16.68 4.28 -9.20
CA ASP A 85 -16.94 5.70 -9.36
C ASP A 85 -17.77 6.28 -8.20
N PHE A 86 -17.16 6.28 -7.01
CA PHE A 86 -17.66 6.99 -5.84
C PHE A 86 -17.37 8.49 -5.92
N ASP A 87 -18.01 9.27 -5.05
CA ASP A 87 -17.62 10.67 -4.85
C ASP A 87 -16.20 10.76 -4.25
N GLU A 88 -15.54 11.91 -4.43
CA GLU A 88 -14.12 12.09 -4.07
C GLU A 88 -13.85 11.84 -2.57
N VAL A 89 -14.79 12.20 -1.68
CA VAL A 89 -14.65 11.97 -0.24
C VAL A 89 -14.67 10.47 0.04
N THR A 90 -15.63 9.74 -0.52
CA THR A 90 -15.72 8.28 -0.37
C THR A 90 -14.52 7.55 -0.97
N LYS A 91 -14.04 7.98 -2.15
CA LYS A 91 -12.82 7.43 -2.78
C LYS A 91 -11.62 7.53 -1.84
N GLN A 92 -11.33 8.73 -1.34
CA GLN A 92 -10.21 8.97 -0.42
C GLN A 92 -10.38 8.25 0.92
N GLU A 93 -11.58 8.22 1.49
CA GLU A 93 -11.85 7.47 2.72
C GLU A 93 -11.53 5.97 2.57
N LEU A 94 -11.90 5.35 1.45
CA LEU A 94 -11.62 3.94 1.19
C LEU A 94 -10.12 3.69 1.06
N ILE A 95 -9.38 4.56 0.37
CA ILE A 95 -7.92 4.46 0.25
C ILE A 95 -7.26 4.57 1.63
N ILE A 96 -7.65 5.56 2.44
CA ILE A 96 -7.14 5.77 3.81
C ILE A 96 -7.43 4.54 4.68
N LYS A 97 -8.68 4.07 4.70
CA LYS A 97 -9.09 2.90 5.49
C LYS A 97 -8.35 1.64 5.04
N GLY A 98 -8.21 1.45 3.73
CA GLY A 98 -7.45 0.34 3.16
C GLY A 98 -6.00 0.35 3.64
N ASN A 99 -5.32 1.48 3.55
CA ASN A 99 -3.94 1.64 4.03
C ASN A 99 -3.81 1.42 5.55
N LEU A 100 -4.75 1.91 6.36
CA LEU A 100 -4.76 1.64 7.81
C LEU A 100 -4.96 0.15 8.13
N ILE A 101 -5.83 -0.55 7.39
CA ILE A 101 -6.01 -1.98 7.52
C ILE A 101 -4.72 -2.72 7.14
N GLN A 102 -4.05 -2.33 6.05
CA GLN A 102 -2.74 -2.90 5.68
C GLN A 102 -1.70 -2.69 6.78
N ALA A 103 -1.63 -1.48 7.36
CA ALA A 103 -0.72 -1.20 8.46
C ALA A 103 -0.96 -2.10 9.68
N LEU A 104 -2.23 -2.36 10.02
CA LEU A 104 -2.60 -3.32 11.06
C LEU A 104 -2.14 -4.75 10.72
N GLY A 105 -2.29 -5.16 9.46
CA GLY A 105 -1.85 -6.48 9.01
C GLY A 105 -0.34 -6.65 9.10
N GLY A 106 0.43 -5.67 8.63
CA GLY A 106 1.90 -5.65 8.78
C GLY A 106 2.34 -5.65 10.24
N GLY A 107 1.68 -4.89 11.12
CA GLY A 107 1.95 -4.88 12.55
C GLY A 107 1.61 -6.20 13.26
N THR A 108 0.58 -6.91 12.79
CA THR A 108 0.18 -8.22 13.33
C THR A 108 1.25 -9.28 13.06
N ALA A 109 1.80 -9.30 11.84
CA ALA A 109 2.89 -10.20 11.47
C ALA A 109 4.15 -9.99 12.34
N VAL A 110 4.49 -8.73 12.67
CA VAL A 110 5.60 -8.41 13.59
C VAL A 110 5.42 -9.04 14.97
N ALA A 111 4.19 -9.09 15.50
CA ALA A 111 3.94 -9.68 16.81
C ALA A 111 4.21 -11.20 16.84
N GLY A 112 4.03 -11.90 15.72
CA GLY A 112 4.31 -13.33 15.59
C GLY A 112 5.78 -13.68 15.68
N ALA A 113 6.65 -12.85 15.10
CA ALA A 113 8.09 -13.09 15.10
C ALA A 113 8.73 -13.00 16.49
N TYR A 114 8.11 -12.28 17.45
CA TYR A 114 8.58 -12.29 18.85
C TYR A 114 8.29 -13.60 19.57
N GLU A 115 7.43 -14.46 19.03
CA GLU A 115 7.08 -15.75 19.62
C GLU A 115 8.14 -16.83 19.27
N ASN A 116 8.94 -16.66 18.21
CA ASN A 116 9.94 -17.64 17.75
C ASN A 116 11.32 -17.04 17.38
N PRO A 117 11.99 -16.26 18.26
CA PRO A 117 13.07 -15.32 17.89
C PRO A 117 14.40 -15.88 17.36
N ASP A 118 14.58 -17.20 17.24
CA ASP A 118 15.90 -17.82 17.03
C ASP A 118 16.32 -18.01 15.55
N GLU A 119 15.53 -17.54 14.57
CA GLU A 119 15.84 -17.71 13.13
C GLU A 119 16.34 -16.40 12.46
N PRO A 120 17.55 -16.38 11.87
CA PRO A 120 18.15 -15.17 11.27
C PRO A 120 17.32 -14.52 10.15
N GLU A 121 16.49 -15.28 9.44
CA GLU A 121 15.54 -14.81 8.43
C GLU A 121 14.42 -13.94 9.00
N GLN A 122 14.03 -14.17 10.27
CA GLN A 122 12.98 -13.40 10.91
C GLN A 122 13.38 -11.93 11.07
N ALA A 123 14.67 -11.61 11.21
CA ALA A 123 15.10 -10.22 11.31
C ALA A 123 14.75 -9.40 10.06
N LEU A 124 14.89 -9.99 8.86
CA LEU A 124 14.54 -9.34 7.60
C LEU A 124 13.02 -9.22 7.43
N ASN A 125 12.28 -10.28 7.72
CA ASN A 125 10.82 -10.29 7.63
C ASN A 125 10.17 -9.34 8.64
N VAL A 126 10.66 -9.30 9.88
CA VAL A 126 10.22 -8.35 10.91
C VAL A 126 10.49 -6.92 10.49
N THR A 127 11.72 -6.64 10.05
CA THR A 127 12.09 -5.29 9.60
C THR A 127 11.22 -4.88 8.41
N GLY A 128 11.01 -5.78 7.46
CA GLY A 128 10.18 -5.51 6.29
C GLY A 128 8.71 -5.29 6.62
N ASN A 129 8.13 -6.08 7.53
CA ASN A 129 6.77 -5.88 8.03
C ASN A 129 6.61 -4.57 8.81
N ILE A 130 7.60 -4.17 9.63
CA ILE A 130 7.62 -2.85 10.29
C ILE A 130 7.63 -1.73 9.26
N LEU A 131 8.52 -1.79 8.26
CA LEU A 131 8.59 -0.77 7.22
C LEU A 131 7.28 -0.69 6.42
N GLN A 132 6.67 -1.82 6.08
CA GLN A 132 5.35 -1.83 5.42
C GLN A 132 4.26 -1.20 6.28
N ALA A 133 4.24 -1.47 7.58
CA ALA A 133 3.28 -0.86 8.49
C ALA A 133 3.48 0.67 8.58
N ILE A 134 4.73 1.13 8.64
CA ILE A 134 5.08 2.56 8.65
C ILE A 134 4.67 3.22 7.34
N GLY A 135 5.02 2.62 6.19
CA GLY A 135 4.72 3.16 4.87
C GLY A 135 3.22 3.34 4.65
N ASN A 136 2.44 2.30 4.93
CA ASN A 136 0.99 2.33 4.87
C ASN A 136 0.39 3.37 5.83
N SER A 137 0.93 3.51 7.04
CA SER A 137 0.50 4.54 7.99
C SER A 137 0.77 5.95 7.47
N MET A 138 1.92 6.19 6.83
CA MET A 138 2.24 7.47 6.22
C MET A 138 1.31 7.79 5.06
N GLN A 139 1.03 6.84 4.16
CA GLN A 139 0.05 7.04 3.09
C GLN A 139 -1.34 7.39 3.64
N ALA A 140 -1.80 6.71 4.69
CA ALA A 140 -3.04 7.06 5.35
C ALA A 140 -3.04 8.48 5.95
N ILE A 141 -1.95 8.90 6.60
CA ILE A 141 -1.82 10.25 7.18
C ILE A 141 -1.82 11.33 6.08
N GLY A 142 -1.07 11.11 5.00
CA GLY A 142 -1.06 12.01 3.85
C GLY A 142 -2.46 12.14 3.23
N GLY A 143 -3.15 11.01 3.02
CA GLY A 143 -4.53 10.99 2.55
C GLY A 143 -5.51 11.71 3.48
N ILE A 144 -5.37 11.56 4.81
CA ILE A 144 -6.19 12.32 5.79
C ILE A 144 -5.97 13.83 5.64
N SER A 145 -4.73 14.25 5.39
CA SER A 145 -4.41 15.66 5.18
C SER A 145 -5.05 16.22 3.91
N GLU A 146 -5.01 15.47 2.81
CA GLU A 146 -5.69 15.82 1.55
C GLU A 146 -7.21 15.87 1.71
N LEU A 147 -7.79 14.85 2.33
CA LEU A 147 -9.23 14.78 2.56
C LEU A 147 -9.72 15.97 3.38
N ARG A 148 -9.02 16.31 4.47
CA ARG A 148 -9.35 17.47 5.30
C ARG A 148 -9.29 18.78 4.50
N ASN A 149 -8.29 18.95 3.65
CA ASN A 149 -8.16 20.15 2.83
C ASN A 149 -9.32 20.27 1.83
N SER A 150 -9.70 19.16 1.19
CA SER A 150 -10.84 19.14 0.24
C SER A 150 -12.19 19.46 0.89
N ILE A 151 -12.40 19.06 2.15
CA ILE A 151 -13.63 19.38 2.90
C ILE A 151 -13.65 20.87 3.27
N LEU A 152 -12.51 21.41 3.74
CA LEU A 152 -12.40 22.81 4.11
C LEU A 152 -12.62 23.76 2.91
N GLU A 153 -12.15 23.39 1.73
CA GLU A 153 -12.39 24.15 0.49
C GLU A 153 -13.88 24.15 0.13
N LYS A 154 -14.56 23.00 0.20
CA LYS A 154 -16.00 22.91 -0.04
C LYS A 154 -16.83 23.72 0.97
N ASP A 155 -16.46 23.70 2.24
CA ASP A 155 -17.14 24.48 3.28
C ASP A 155 -16.98 25.99 3.04
N GLN A 156 -15.81 26.44 2.56
CA GLN A 156 -15.57 27.83 2.20
C GLN A 156 -16.37 28.26 0.96
N GLU A 157 -16.45 27.42 -0.07
CA GLU A 157 -17.29 27.68 -1.25
C GLU A 157 -18.78 27.77 -0.88
N ASN A 158 -19.25 26.90 0.02
CA ASN A 158 -20.64 26.93 0.50
C ASN A 158 -20.94 28.21 1.32
N ASP A 159 -20.03 28.62 2.20
CA ASP A 159 -20.15 29.87 2.98
C ASP A 159 -20.12 31.13 2.09
N GLU A 160 -19.38 31.11 0.98
CA GLU A 160 -19.37 32.21 0.00
C GLU A 160 -20.63 32.20 -0.88
N GLY A 161 -21.15 31.02 -1.24
CA GLY A 161 -22.42 30.86 -1.96
C GLY A 161 -23.62 31.34 -1.14
N GLU A 162 -23.70 30.99 0.15
CA GLU A 162 -24.77 31.43 1.05
C GLU A 162 -24.71 32.94 1.32
N LYS A 163 -23.52 33.55 1.35
CA LYS A 163 -23.39 35.02 1.45
C LYS A 163 -23.86 35.73 0.20
N GLN A 164 -23.66 35.14 -0.99
CA GLN A 164 -24.18 35.69 -2.24
C GLN A 164 -25.70 35.57 -2.33
N GLU A 165 -26.29 34.42 -1.96
CA GLU A 165 -27.77 34.25 -1.94
C GLU A 165 -28.48 35.20 -0.96
N ASN A 166 -27.87 35.50 0.20
CA ASN A 166 -28.47 36.39 1.18
C ASN A 166 -28.41 37.89 0.81
N ASP A 167 -27.63 38.27 -0.21
CA ASP A 167 -27.54 39.65 -0.73
C ASP A 167 -28.38 39.88 -2.01
N GLU A 168 -29.04 38.85 -2.56
CA GLU A 168 -29.89 38.95 -3.78
C GLU A 168 -31.28 39.59 -3.54
N GLY A 169 -31.42 40.39 -2.48
CA GLY A 169 -32.58 41.23 -2.23
C GLY A 169 -32.60 42.56 -3.02
N LYS A 170 -31.64 42.83 -3.91
CA LYS A 170 -31.63 44.03 -4.78
C LYS A 170 -31.08 43.72 -6.18
N GLN A 171 -31.96 43.92 -7.16
CA GLN A 171 -31.81 43.78 -8.61
C GLN A 171 -30.51 44.38 -9.18
N GLU A 172 -29.91 43.73 -10.18
CA GLU A 172 -30.08 44.04 -11.61
C GLU A 172 -29.29 43.06 -12.50
N GLU A 173 -29.93 42.61 -13.58
CA GLU A 173 -29.32 41.85 -14.67
C GLU A 173 -28.15 42.61 -15.28
N ASN A 174 -26.98 41.96 -15.34
CA ASN A 174 -26.02 42.11 -16.44
C ASN A 174 -25.25 40.79 -16.57
N GLU A 175 -25.64 40.01 -17.57
CA GLU A 175 -24.86 38.89 -18.10
C GLU A 175 -23.54 39.44 -18.65
N GLU A 176 -22.43 39.07 -18.01
CA GLU A 176 -21.12 38.80 -18.63
C GLU A 176 -20.06 38.66 -17.52
N GLY A 177 -19.91 37.45 -16.99
CA GLY A 177 -18.82 37.17 -16.07
C GLY A 177 -18.94 35.81 -15.42
N LYS A 178 -18.25 34.81 -15.98
CA LYS A 178 -17.63 33.67 -15.26
C LYS A 178 -16.92 32.76 -16.27
N GLN A 179 -15.82 33.24 -16.82
CA GLN A 179 -14.69 32.37 -17.11
C GLN A 179 -13.47 32.94 -16.39
N LYS A 180 -13.24 32.44 -15.19
CA LYS A 180 -11.90 32.41 -14.61
C LYS A 180 -11.63 30.97 -14.17
N TYR A 181 -11.45 30.10 -15.15
CA TYR A 181 -10.52 28.98 -14.96
C TYR A 181 -9.15 29.62 -14.76
N GLN A 182 -8.84 29.97 -13.51
CA GLN A 182 -7.47 30.21 -13.13
C GLN A 182 -6.83 28.82 -13.14
N TYR A 183 -6.16 28.48 -14.24
CA TYR A 183 -5.30 27.31 -14.29
C TYR A 183 -4.38 27.36 -13.06
N PRO A 184 -4.26 26.27 -12.28
CA PRO A 184 -3.24 26.18 -11.24
C PRO A 184 -1.88 26.51 -11.85
N ASP A 185 -1.15 27.38 -11.16
CA ASP A 185 0.18 27.82 -11.55
C ASP A 185 1.07 26.59 -11.74
N LEU A 186 1.68 26.43 -12.93
CA LEU A 186 2.39 25.21 -13.37
C LEU A 186 3.73 24.93 -12.65
N ASP A 187 3.95 25.60 -11.52
CA ASP A 187 5.04 25.40 -10.56
C ASP A 187 4.48 24.94 -9.20
N GLU A 188 3.43 24.12 -9.21
CA GLU A 188 2.84 23.55 -7.99
C GLU A 188 3.87 22.66 -7.29
N LYS A 189 4.44 23.23 -6.24
CA LYS A 189 5.36 22.53 -5.34
C LYS A 189 4.54 21.42 -4.67
N GLN A 190 5.04 20.18 -4.74
CA GLN A 190 4.43 19.04 -4.05
C GLN A 190 3.90 19.45 -2.68
N THR A 191 2.64 19.12 -2.41
CA THR A 191 2.08 19.39 -1.09
C THR A 191 2.78 18.50 -0.05
N ASP A 192 2.83 18.93 1.20
CA ASP A 192 3.40 18.12 2.28
C ASP A 192 2.67 16.76 2.40
N ALA A 193 1.38 16.73 2.05
CA ALA A 193 0.57 15.51 2.02
C ALA A 193 1.02 14.54 0.92
N GLU A 194 1.16 15.01 -0.33
CA GLU A 194 1.66 14.20 -1.45
C GLU A 194 3.07 13.67 -1.19
N LEU A 195 3.92 14.48 -0.56
CA LEU A 195 5.28 14.06 -0.18
C LEU A 195 5.23 12.94 0.87
N ILE A 196 4.40 13.07 1.90
CA ILE A 196 4.20 12.02 2.93
C ILE A 196 3.69 10.73 2.28
N GLN A 197 2.71 10.80 1.36
CA GLN A 197 2.22 9.62 0.65
C GLN A 197 3.29 8.97 -0.21
N THR A 198 4.05 9.77 -0.97
CA THR A 198 5.15 9.29 -1.81
C THR A 198 6.20 8.58 -0.98
N MET A 199 6.64 9.19 0.13
CA MET A 199 7.59 8.56 1.05
C MET A 199 7.03 7.28 1.66
N GLY A 200 5.75 7.28 2.04
CA GLY A 200 5.07 6.11 2.57
C GLY A 200 5.10 4.93 1.60
N GLY A 201 4.75 5.15 0.33
CA GLY A 201 4.78 4.11 -0.71
C GLY A 201 6.18 3.53 -0.92
N TRP A 202 7.22 4.37 -0.95
CA TRP A 202 8.60 3.88 -1.09
C TRP A 202 9.10 3.14 0.15
N ILE A 203 8.75 3.59 1.36
CA ILE A 203 9.09 2.88 2.61
C ILE A 203 8.42 1.49 2.62
N GLN A 204 7.16 1.40 2.20
CA GLN A 204 6.46 0.12 2.06
C GLN A 204 7.15 -0.79 1.03
N ALA A 205 7.54 -0.25 -0.12
CA ALA A 205 8.22 -1.01 -1.17
C ALA A 205 9.59 -1.55 -0.72
N VAL A 206 10.34 -0.78 0.07
CA VAL A 206 11.58 -1.31 0.68
C VAL A 206 11.26 -2.44 1.65
N GLY A 207 10.21 -2.30 2.45
CA GLY A 207 9.80 -3.33 3.41
C GLY A 207 9.41 -4.66 2.75
N SER A 208 8.62 -4.63 1.67
CA SER A 208 8.23 -5.84 0.94
C SER A 208 9.42 -6.51 0.24
N VAL A 209 10.39 -5.73 -0.26
CA VAL A 209 11.63 -6.27 -0.85
C VAL A 209 12.49 -6.95 0.22
N LEU A 210 12.56 -6.41 1.44
CA LEU A 210 13.26 -7.08 2.55
C LEU A 210 12.59 -8.41 2.93
N ASN A 211 11.25 -8.46 2.97
CA ASN A 211 10.53 -9.72 3.19
C ASN A 211 10.86 -10.75 2.10
N LEU A 212 10.86 -10.33 0.83
CA LEU A 212 11.24 -11.21 -0.28
C LEU A 212 12.67 -11.75 -0.11
N ILE A 213 13.63 -10.89 0.26
CA ILE A 213 15.02 -11.33 0.49
C ILE A 213 15.08 -12.31 1.67
N GLY A 214 14.34 -12.06 2.74
CA GLY A 214 14.20 -12.98 3.88
C GLY A 214 13.70 -14.36 3.44
N GLN A 215 12.62 -14.40 2.65
CA GLN A 215 12.04 -15.62 2.12
C GLN A 215 13.00 -16.39 1.21
N LEU A 216 13.70 -15.70 0.30
CA LEU A 216 14.66 -16.34 -0.59
C LEU A 216 15.84 -16.95 0.19
N ARG A 217 16.23 -16.34 1.30
CA ARG A 217 17.29 -16.86 2.16
C ARG A 217 16.85 -18.12 2.91
N SER A 218 15.68 -18.09 3.54
CA SER A 218 15.10 -19.24 4.25
C SER A 218 14.99 -20.49 3.34
N ASN A 219 14.50 -20.28 2.12
CA ASN A 219 14.36 -21.36 1.14
C ASN A 219 15.70 -21.97 0.71
N ASN A 220 16.76 -21.14 0.59
CA ASN A 220 18.10 -21.64 0.26
C ASN A 220 18.74 -22.42 1.41
N GLU A 221 18.58 -21.95 2.66
CA GLU A 221 19.10 -22.65 3.85
C GLU A 221 18.40 -24.01 4.01
N SER A 222 17.07 -24.06 3.85
CA SER A 222 16.27 -25.30 3.86
C SER A 222 16.71 -26.33 2.81
N GLN A 223 17.05 -25.90 1.59
CA GLN A 223 17.57 -26.79 0.54
C GLN A 223 18.95 -27.36 0.90
N SER A 224 19.83 -26.53 1.46
CA SER A 224 21.18 -26.97 1.86
C SER A 224 21.17 -28.02 2.98
N ASP A 225 20.23 -27.91 3.91
CA ASP A 225 20.04 -28.90 4.98
C ASP A 225 19.50 -30.23 4.46
N GLN A 226 18.60 -30.22 3.46
CA GLN A 226 18.11 -31.44 2.83
C GLN A 226 19.19 -32.17 2.02
N ASP A 227 20.01 -31.44 1.27
CA ASP A 227 21.10 -32.03 0.48
C ASP A 227 22.17 -32.66 1.39
N SER A 228 22.57 -31.97 2.46
CA SER A 228 23.52 -32.52 3.44
C SER A 228 22.99 -33.74 4.19
N SER A 229 21.69 -33.75 4.51
CA SER A 229 21.01 -34.90 5.12
C SER A 229 21.03 -36.12 4.20
N ASN A 230 20.72 -35.92 2.91
CA ASN A 230 20.70 -36.99 1.91
C ASN A 230 22.09 -37.58 1.64
N GLU A 231 23.13 -36.75 1.59
CA GLU A 231 24.52 -37.23 1.47
C GLU A 231 24.90 -38.10 2.68
N SER A 232 24.57 -37.66 3.90
CA SER A 232 24.89 -38.42 5.13
C SER A 232 24.20 -39.80 5.20
N HIS A 233 22.98 -39.92 4.67
CA HIS A 233 22.26 -41.18 4.59
C HIS A 233 22.76 -42.11 3.49
N SER A 234 23.26 -41.55 2.37
CA SER A 234 23.88 -42.33 1.30
C SER A 234 25.20 -42.97 1.73
N ASP A 235 26.00 -42.27 2.55
CA ASP A 235 27.25 -42.78 3.09
C ASP A 235 27.05 -43.89 4.14
N GLN A 236 25.94 -43.85 4.89
CA GLN A 236 25.61 -44.89 5.88
C GLN A 236 25.06 -46.18 5.25
N GLN A 237 24.55 -46.15 4.01
CA GLN A 237 24.08 -47.34 3.30
C GLN A 237 25.17 -48.06 2.49
N GLN A 238 26.39 -47.52 2.40
CA GLN A 238 27.51 -48.14 1.69
C GLN A 238 28.49 -48.92 2.60
N VAL A 239 28.15 -49.17 3.86
CA VAL A 239 28.97 -49.95 4.81
C VAL A 239 28.34 -51.29 5.14
#